data_AF-A0A9D1UDJ8-F1
#
_entry.id   AF-A0A9D1UDJ8-F1
#
_cell.length_a   1.000
_cell.length_b   1.000
_cell.length_c   1.000
_cell.angle_alpha   90.00
_cell.angle_beta   90.00
_cell.angle_gamma   90.00
#
_symmetry.space_group_name_H-M   'P 1'
#
loop_
_entity.id
_entity.type
_entity.pdbx_description
1 polymer ?
#
loop_
_entity_poly.entity_id
_entity_poly.type
_entity_poly.pdbx_seq_one_letter_code
_entity_poly.pdbx_strand_id
1 'polypeptide(L)'
;MSKVYDVIVLGAGPAGLAAGLYAGRSRLSVLIIEKGQDGGQIAITDEIENYPGQMVDGESGPSLIARMTEQAAKFGAERVSDTIKEVVLEGDVKVLKSEKAEYQGKNVIIATGAHARPIGCKGEV
;
A
#
# COMPACT_ATOMS: atom_id res chain seq x y z
N MET A 1 -24.33 6.97 3.21
CA MET A 1 -23.24 7.89 3.56
C MET A 1 -21.93 7.18 3.29
N SER A 2 -20.96 7.81 2.64
CA SER A 2 -19.60 7.27 2.49
C SER A 2 -18.96 7.14 3.87
N LYS A 3 -18.29 6.01 4.14
CA LYS A 3 -17.52 5.81 5.37
C LYS A 3 -16.33 6.77 5.39
N VAL A 4 -16.13 7.47 6.50
CA VAL A 4 -14.91 8.28 6.75
C VAL A 4 -13.96 7.43 7.59
N TYR A 5 -12.81 7.10 7.03
CA TYR A 5 -11.78 6.32 7.72
C TYR A 5 -10.97 7.20 8.68
N ASP A 6 -10.42 6.61 9.73
CA ASP A 6 -9.47 7.33 10.58
C ASP A 6 -8.13 7.53 9.85
N VAL A 7 -7.71 6.53 9.06
CA VAL A 7 -6.49 6.57 8.24
C VAL A 7 -6.76 5.96 6.85
N ILE A 8 -6.42 6.71 5.80
CA ILE A 8 -6.26 6.15 4.45
C ILE A 8 -4.76 6.02 4.17
N VAL A 9 -4.34 4.87 3.67
CA VAL A 9 -2.99 4.61 3.19
C VAL A 9 -3.02 4.50 1.66
N LEU A 10 -2.30 5.38 0.98
CA LEU A 10 -2.21 5.38 -0.47
C LEU A 10 -0.95 4.63 -0.93
N GLY A 11 -1.13 3.39 -1.36
CA GLY A 11 -0.09 2.44 -1.76
C GLY A 11 0.00 1.23 -0.82
N ALA A 12 0.16 0.04 -1.40
CA ALA A 12 0.29 -1.23 -0.69
C ALA A 12 1.66 -1.91 -0.91
N GLY A 13 2.73 -1.12 -1.08
CA GLY A 13 4.10 -1.62 -0.89
C GLY A 13 4.42 -1.86 0.60
N PRO A 14 5.66 -2.30 0.94
CA PRO A 14 6.06 -2.56 2.32
C PRO A 14 5.77 -1.41 3.28
N ALA A 15 6.00 -0.16 2.85
CA ALA A 15 5.71 1.02 3.65
C ALA A 15 4.22 1.17 3.98
N GLY A 16 3.35 0.98 2.97
CA GLY A 16 1.90 1.10 3.14
C GLY A 16 1.30 -0.04 3.95
N LEU A 17 1.76 -1.28 3.71
CA LEU A 17 1.33 -2.45 4.47
C LEU A 17 1.76 -2.35 5.94
N ALA A 18 2.98 -1.89 6.21
CA ALA A 18 3.43 -1.63 7.57
C ALA A 18 2.59 -0.52 8.25
N ALA A 19 2.31 0.58 7.55
CA ALA A 19 1.44 1.64 8.07
C ALA A 19 0.04 1.12 8.39
N GLY A 20 -0.55 0.35 7.49
CA GLY A 20 -1.88 -0.25 7.67
C GLY A 20 -1.92 -1.24 8.83
N LEU A 21 -0.89 -2.08 8.97
CA LEU A 21 -0.72 -2.99 10.12
C LEU A 21 -0.72 -2.22 11.44
N TYR A 22 0.10 -1.17 11.57
CA TYR A 22 0.21 -0.42 12.82
C TYR A 22 -1.08 0.36 13.13
N ALA A 23 -1.69 1.00 12.13
CA ALA A 23 -2.96 1.71 12.33
C ALA A 23 -4.10 0.75 12.72
N GLY A 24 -4.18 -0.42 12.09
CA GLY A 24 -5.13 -1.47 12.46
C GLY A 24 -4.92 -2.01 13.88
N ARG A 25 -3.66 -2.21 14.29
CA ARG A 25 -3.32 -2.61 15.68
C ARG A 25 -3.78 -1.60 16.72
N SER A 26 -3.80 -0.32 16.35
CA SER A 26 -4.34 0.78 17.17
C SER A 26 -5.87 0.87 17.13
N ARG A 27 -6.56 -0.11 16.51
CA ARG A 27 -8.02 -0.17 16.36
C ARG A 27 -8.62 1.01 15.61
N LEU A 28 -7.83 1.63 14.73
CA LEU A 28 -8.33 2.66 13.82
C LEU A 28 -9.05 1.99 12.65
N SER A 29 -10.04 2.69 12.08
CA SER A 29 -10.58 2.28 10.78
C SER A 29 -9.59 2.66 9.68
N VAL A 30 -9.09 1.66 8.94
CA VAL A 30 -8.02 1.83 7.94
C VAL A 30 -8.48 1.35 6.58
N LEU A 31 -8.19 2.15 5.55
CA LEU A 31 -8.30 1.74 4.16
C LEU A 31 -6.95 1.87 3.46
N ILE A 32 -6.45 0.77 2.88
CA ILE A 32 -5.30 0.76 1.99
C ILE A 32 -5.81 0.78 0.54
N ILE A 33 -5.35 1.74 -0.25
CA ILE A 33 -5.72 1.89 -1.66
C ILE A 33 -4.49 1.60 -2.52
N GLU A 34 -4.58 0.62 -3.41
CA GLU A 34 -3.50 0.24 -4.33
C GLU A 34 -4.02 0.11 -5.77
N LYS A 35 -3.27 0.60 -6.76
CA LYS A 35 -3.69 0.57 -8.17
C LYS A 35 -3.57 -0.81 -8.81
N GLY A 36 -2.70 -1.66 -8.29
CA GLY A 36 -2.40 -2.97 -8.86
C GLY A 36 -2.28 -4.07 -7.82
N GLN A 37 -1.26 -4.91 -7.98
CA GLN A 37 -0.91 -5.92 -7.00
C GLN A 37 -0.21 -5.26 -5.80
N ASP A 38 -0.46 -5.78 -4.61
CA ASP A 38 0.29 -5.38 -3.42
C ASP A 38 1.79 -5.65 -3.64
N GLY A 39 2.60 -4.86 -2.97
CA GLY A 39 4.06 -5.03 -2.91
C GLY A 39 4.86 -3.95 -3.61
N GLY A 40 4.27 -3.25 -4.57
CA GLY A 40 5.02 -2.25 -5.34
C GLY A 40 6.26 -2.87 -6.00
N GLN A 41 7.42 -2.23 -5.86
CA GLN A 41 8.65 -2.68 -6.53
C GLN A 41 9.15 -4.06 -6.08
N ILE A 42 8.94 -4.45 -4.82
CA ILE A 42 9.44 -5.74 -4.34
C ILE A 42 8.67 -6.90 -4.96
N ALA A 43 7.43 -6.69 -5.42
CA ALA A 43 6.58 -7.75 -5.97
C ALA A 43 7.16 -8.40 -7.25
N ILE A 44 8.10 -7.75 -7.92
CA ILE A 44 8.77 -8.27 -9.12
C ILE A 44 10.18 -8.80 -8.84
N THR A 45 10.60 -8.88 -7.57
CA THR A 45 11.91 -9.40 -7.19
C THR A 45 11.82 -10.90 -6.93
N ASP A 46 12.67 -11.67 -7.62
CA ASP A 46 12.70 -13.13 -7.53
C ASP A 46 13.16 -13.62 -6.14
N GLU A 47 14.22 -13.01 -5.60
CA GLU A 47 14.84 -13.43 -4.34
C GLU A 47 15.14 -12.24 -3.41
N ILE A 48 14.75 -12.37 -2.15
CA ILE A 48 14.91 -11.37 -1.09
C ILE A 48 15.75 -11.96 0.04
N GLU A 49 17.05 -11.66 0.03
CA GLU A 49 17.99 -12.15 1.05
C GLU A 49 18.14 -11.18 2.23
N ASN A 50 17.83 -9.91 2.02
CA ASN A 50 18.27 -8.80 2.87
C ASN A 50 17.18 -8.18 3.76
N TYR A 51 15.99 -8.78 3.83
CA TYR A 51 14.91 -8.32 4.72
C TYR A 51 14.94 -9.08 6.05
N PRO A 52 15.23 -8.45 7.20
CA PRO A 52 15.26 -9.14 8.48
C PRO A 52 13.91 -9.80 8.82
N GLY A 53 13.92 -11.12 9.07
CA GLY A 53 12.70 -11.91 9.29
C GLY A 53 12.06 -12.53 8.03
N GLN A 54 12.76 -12.48 6.90
CA GLN A 54 12.48 -13.29 5.71
C GLN A 54 12.73 -14.80 5.97
N MET A 55 12.12 -15.67 5.17
CA MET A 55 12.32 -17.12 5.23
C MET A 55 13.71 -17.53 4.75
N VAL A 56 14.58 -17.95 5.67
CA VAL A 56 16.00 -18.27 5.40
C VAL A 56 16.22 -19.26 4.26
N ASP A 57 15.31 -20.22 4.05
CA ASP A 57 15.40 -21.23 2.97
C ASP A 57 14.95 -20.70 1.59
N GLY A 58 14.72 -19.39 1.47
CA GLY A 58 14.32 -18.70 0.25
C GLY A 58 13.03 -17.92 0.45
N GLU A 59 13.07 -16.62 0.17
CA GLU A 59 11.91 -15.73 0.18
C GLU A 59 11.88 -14.93 -1.12
N SER A 60 10.73 -14.96 -1.80
CA SER A 60 10.49 -14.12 -2.97
C SER A 60 9.81 -12.81 -2.58
N GLY A 61 9.88 -11.81 -3.45
CA GLY A 61 9.11 -10.59 -3.31
C GLY A 61 7.61 -10.82 -3.10
N PRO A 62 6.94 -11.60 -3.97
CA PRO A 62 5.54 -11.96 -3.80
C PRO A 62 5.21 -12.68 -2.48
N SER A 63 6.06 -13.62 -2.04
CA SER A 63 5.81 -14.37 -0.80
C SER A 63 5.91 -13.49 0.44
N LEU A 64 6.92 -12.59 0.48
CA LEU A 64 7.08 -11.67 1.59
C LEU A 64 5.89 -10.71 1.70
N ILE A 65 5.44 -10.18 0.56
CA ILE A 65 4.30 -9.25 0.50
C ILE A 65 3.00 -9.92 0.88
N ALA A 66 2.76 -11.17 0.46
CA ALA A 66 1.57 -11.90 0.88
C ALA A 66 1.47 -11.97 2.41
N ARG A 67 2.59 -12.28 3.10
CA ARG A 67 2.64 -12.27 4.57
C ARG A 67 2.37 -10.89 5.17
N MET A 68 2.93 -9.83 4.59
CA MET A 68 2.68 -8.46 5.05
C MET A 68 1.20 -8.06 4.89
N THR A 69 0.60 -8.39 3.75
CA THR A 69 -0.83 -8.14 3.47
C THR A 69 -1.72 -8.92 4.44
N GLU A 70 -1.43 -10.19 4.70
CA GLU A 70 -2.16 -10.99 5.69
C GLU A 70 -2.06 -10.40 7.10
N GLN A 71 -0.88 -9.91 7.49
CA GLN A 71 -0.70 -9.24 8.77
C GLN A 71 -1.55 -7.97 8.88
N ALA A 72 -1.56 -7.12 7.86
CA ALA A 72 -2.39 -5.92 7.85
C ALA A 72 -3.89 -6.25 7.93
N ALA A 73 -4.35 -7.21 7.12
CA ALA A 73 -5.74 -7.66 7.10
C ALA A 73 -6.16 -8.27 8.46
N LYS A 74 -5.28 -9.04 9.11
CA LYS A 74 -5.53 -9.62 10.44
C LYS A 74 -5.86 -8.56 11.50
N PHE A 75 -5.34 -7.34 11.37
CA PHE A 75 -5.63 -6.23 12.26
C PHE A 75 -6.69 -5.26 11.73
N GLY A 76 -7.49 -5.68 10.75
CA GLY A 76 -8.68 -4.96 10.30
C GLY A 76 -8.41 -3.86 9.26
N ALA A 77 -7.21 -3.83 8.65
CA ALA A 77 -6.98 -2.94 7.51
C ALA A 77 -7.78 -3.43 6.31
N GLU A 78 -8.71 -2.61 5.83
CA GLU A 78 -9.46 -2.86 4.60
C GLU A 78 -8.60 -2.53 3.40
N ARG A 79 -8.87 -3.18 2.26
CA ARG A 79 -8.12 -2.97 1.02
C ARG A 79 -9.06 -2.74 -0.16
N VAL A 80 -8.69 -1.81 -1.04
CA VAL A 80 -9.39 -1.58 -2.30
C VAL A 80 -8.37 -1.42 -3.43
N SER A 81 -8.70 -2.02 -4.59
CA SER A 81 -7.92 -1.82 -5.80
C SER A 81 -8.46 -0.63 -6.58
N ASP A 82 -7.76 0.50 -6.54
CA ASP A 82 -8.13 1.70 -7.28
C ASP A 82 -6.94 2.63 -7.55
N THR A 83 -7.07 3.49 -8.57
CA THR A 83 -6.05 4.47 -8.95
C THR A 83 -6.53 5.87 -8.59
N ILE A 84 -5.93 6.46 -7.57
CA ILE A 84 -6.19 7.85 -7.18
C ILE A 84 -5.57 8.81 -8.19
N LYS A 85 -6.38 9.78 -8.64
CA LYS A 85 -6.01 10.82 -9.62
C LYS A 85 -5.87 12.18 -8.98
N GLU A 86 -6.62 12.45 -7.92
CA GLU A 86 -6.66 13.75 -7.24
C GLU A 86 -6.71 13.55 -5.72
N VAL A 87 -6.04 14.45 -4.99
CA VAL A 87 -6.09 14.50 -3.53
C VAL A 87 -6.42 15.92 -3.06
N VAL A 88 -7.38 16.02 -2.14
CA VAL A 88 -7.71 17.25 -1.40
C VAL A 88 -7.32 17.01 0.05
N LEU A 89 -6.24 17.67 0.48
CA LEU A 89 -5.62 17.42 1.80
C LEU A 89 -5.85 18.53 2.82
N GLU A 90 -6.54 19.61 2.44
CA GLU A 90 -6.91 20.71 3.32
C GLU A 90 -8.15 20.36 4.16
N GLY A 91 -8.31 21.04 5.31
CA GLY A 91 -9.45 20.83 6.21
C GLY A 91 -9.34 19.57 7.10
N ASP A 92 -10.40 19.24 7.83
CA ASP A 92 -10.38 18.13 8.81
C ASP A 92 -10.54 16.74 8.17
N VAL A 93 -11.16 16.68 6.98
CA VAL A 93 -11.39 15.44 6.22
C VAL A 93 -10.70 15.55 4.88
N LYS A 94 -9.82 14.59 4.61
CA LYS A 94 -9.08 14.46 3.37
C LYS A 94 -9.90 13.66 2.37
N VAL A 95 -9.82 14.03 1.09
CA VAL A 95 -10.55 13.35 0.01
C VAL A 95 -9.55 12.87 -1.04
N LEU A 96 -9.61 11.58 -1.37
CA LEU A 96 -8.87 10.97 -2.47
C LEU A 96 -9.87 10.54 -3.52
N LYS A 97 -9.68 10.98 -4.76
CA LYS A 97 -10.61 10.71 -5.86
C LYS A 97 -9.98 9.82 -6.91
N SER A 98 -10.70 8.81 -7.34
CA SER A 98 -10.43 8.02 -8.55
C SER A 98 -11.48 8.34 -9.62
N GLU A 99 -11.39 7.66 -10.76
CA GLU A 99 -12.46 7.69 -11.77
C GLU A 99 -13.74 6.96 -11.31
N LYS A 100 -13.62 6.10 -10.29
CA LYS A 100 -14.69 5.19 -9.85
C LYS A 100 -15.37 5.64 -8.57
N ALA A 101 -14.62 6.30 -7.67
CA ALA A 101 -15.06 6.56 -6.31
C ALA A 101 -14.33 7.75 -5.68
N GLU A 102 -14.91 8.24 -4.59
CA GLU A 102 -14.26 9.15 -3.66
C GLU A 102 -14.08 8.45 -2.31
N TYR A 103 -12.88 8.60 -1.74
CA TYR A 103 -12.50 8.03 -0.46
C TYR A 103 -12.21 9.16 0.53
N GLN A 104 -12.75 9.03 1.75
CA GLN A 104 -12.65 10.06 2.76
C GLN A 104 -11.96 9.53 4.01
N GLY A 105 -11.01 10.31 4.54
CA GLY A 105 -10.30 9.94 5.76
C GLY A 105 -9.86 11.15 6.56
N LYS A 106 -9.75 11.01 7.88
CA LYS A 106 -9.23 12.08 8.76
C LYS A 106 -7.73 12.32 8.53
N ASN A 107 -7.00 11.23 8.29
CA ASN A 107 -5.56 11.25 8.03
C ASN A 107 -5.23 10.45 6.76
N VAL A 108 -4.16 10.86 6.09
CA VAL A 108 -3.67 10.19 4.88
C VAL A 108 -2.17 9.92 5.01
N ILE A 109 -1.76 8.69 4.75
CA ILE A 109 -0.36 8.28 4.63
C ILE A 109 -0.06 8.03 3.15
N ILE A 110 0.88 8.79 2.59
CA ILE A 110 1.31 8.66 1.19
C ILE A 110 2.45 7.64 1.14
N ALA A 111 2.19 6.47 0.56
CA ALA A 111 3.12 5.34 0.43
C ALA A 111 3.19 4.86 -1.04
N THR A 112 3.08 5.79 -1.99
CA THR A 112 2.96 5.52 -3.44
C THR A 112 4.25 4.97 -4.10
N GLY A 113 5.35 4.92 -3.35
CA GLY A 113 6.64 4.47 -3.84
C GLY A 113 7.21 5.35 -4.96
N ALA A 114 8.06 4.74 -5.77
CA ALA A 114 8.68 5.36 -6.94
C ALA A 114 8.87 4.31 -8.05
N HIS A 115 9.17 4.78 -9.25
CA HIS A 115 9.54 3.93 -10.39
C HIS A 115 11.03 4.05 -10.67
N ALA A 116 11.68 2.92 -10.97
CA ALA A 116 13.04 2.93 -11.49
C ALA A 116 13.07 3.74 -12.79
N ARG A 117 14.11 4.56 -12.97
CA ARG A 117 14.29 5.34 -14.19
C ARG A 117 15.03 4.48 -15.22
N PRO A 118 14.41 4.10 -16.34
CA PRO A 118 15.10 3.34 -17.37
C PRO A 118 16.20 4.19 -18.03
N ILE A 119 17.27 3.54 -18.47
CA ILE A 119 18.36 4.20 -19.22
C ILE A 119 18.01 4.34 -20.72
N GLY A 120 17.02 3.61 -21.21
CA GLY A 120 16.49 3.70 -22.57
C GLY A 120 17.22 2.80 -23.57
N CYS A 121 17.88 1.75 -23.12
CA CYS A 121 18.57 0.81 -23.99
C CYS A 121 17.62 -0.24 -24.57
N LYS A 122 17.93 -0.72 -25.79
CA LYS A 122 17.15 -1.79 -26.42
C LYS A 122 17.24 -3.08 -25.61
N GLY A 123 16.10 -3.59 -25.13
CA GLY A 123 16.01 -4.81 -24.32
C GLY A 123 16.00 -4.59 -22.81
N GLU A 124 16.02 -3.34 -22.35
CA GLU A 124 15.74 -3.01 -20.95
C GLU A 124 14.25 -3.24 -20.64
N VAL A 125 13.96 -3.84 -19.49
CA VAL A 125 12.61 -4.14 -18.97
C VAL A 125 12.39 -3.39 -17.67
#